data_AF-A0A6M7W9P8-F1
#
_entry.id   AF-A0A6M7W9P8-F1
#
_cell.length_a   1.000
_cell.length_b   1.000
_cell.length_c   1.000
_cell.angle_alpha   90.00
_cell.angle_beta   90.00
_cell.angle_gamma   90.00
#
_symmetry.space_group_name_H-M   'P 1'
#
loop_
_entity.id
_entity.type
_entity.pdbx_description
1 polymer ?
#
loop_
_entity_poly.entity_id
_entity_poly.type
_entity_poly.pdbx_seq_one_letter_code
_entity_poly.pdbx_strand_id
1 'polypeptide(L)' 'MPDPFAALIAGLERAGLSRPEIARQANVSPTTIWRMANGVNNDHMAGPASRIARLHERVVGCDATKKGVES' A
#
# COMPACT_ATOMS: atom_id res chain seq x y z
N MET A 1 -14.63 0.56 11.81
CA MET A 1 -13.52 -0.36 11.50
C MET A 1 -12.51 0.41 10.66
N PRO A 2 -11.19 0.28 10.88
CA PRO A 2 -10.19 0.90 10.02
C PRO A 2 -10.36 0.39 8.57
N ASP A 3 -10.24 1.30 7.60
CA ASP A 3 -10.36 0.96 6.19
C ASP A 3 -9.18 0.07 5.77
N PRO A 4 -9.43 -1.11 5.15
CA PRO A 4 -8.36 -2.04 4.82
C PRO A 4 -7.35 -1.44 3.83
N PHE A 5 -7.75 -0.49 2.98
CA PHE A 5 -6.83 0.15 2.04
C PHE A 5 -5.97 1.21 2.72
N ALA A 6 -6.51 1.95 3.68
CA ALA A 6 -5.72 2.85 4.52
C ALA A 6 -4.63 2.09 5.29
N ALA A 7 -4.93 0.88 5.77
CA ALA A 7 -3.95 0.03 6.45
C ALA A 7 -2.79 -0.41 5.52
N LEU A 8 -3.07 -0.74 4.25
CA LEU A 8 -2.04 -1.09 3.27
C LEU A 8 -1.09 0.09 3.00
N ILE A 9 -1.64 1.29 2.83
CA ILE A 9 -0.83 2.49 2.58
C ILE A 9 0.03 2.80 3.81
N ALA A 10 -0.54 2.72 5.01
CA ALA A 10 0.22 2.90 6.25
C ALA A 10 1.34 1.86 6.41
N GLY A 11 1.12 0.61 5.99
CA GLY A 11 2.16 -0.43 5.98
C GLY A 11 3.32 -0.11 5.03
N LEU A 12 3.01 0.40 3.84
CA LEU A 12 4.01 0.85 2.87
C LEU A 12 4.77 2.09 3.34
N GLU A 13 4.09 3.04 3.98
CA GLU A 13 4.73 4.22 4.59
C GLU A 13 5.69 3.80 5.73
N ARG A 14 5.29 2.81 6.54
CA ARG A 14 6.17 2.22 7.57
C ARG A 14 7.38 1.49 7.00
N ALA A 15 7.26 0.91 5.81
CA ALA A 15 8.37 0.32 5.08
C ALA A 15 9.27 1.37 4.38
N GLY A 16 9.00 2.67 4.58
CA GLY A 16 9.82 3.77 4.08
C GLY A 16 9.44 4.28 2.69
N LEU A 17 8.33 3.82 2.10
CA LEU A 17 7.86 4.38 0.84
C LEU A 17 7.02 5.63 1.07
N SER A 18 7.31 6.69 0.33
CA SER A 18 6.45 7.88 0.30
C SER A 18 5.21 7.63 -0.57
N ARG A 19 4.11 8.33 -0.29
CA ARG A 19 2.87 8.28 -1.10
C ARG A 19 3.06 8.43 -2.62
N PRO A 20 3.89 9.37 -3.14
CA PRO A 20 4.15 9.44 -4.58
C PRO A 20 4.93 8.23 -5.12
N GLU A 21 5.84 7.66 -4.32
CA GLU A 21 6.55 6.43 -4.69
C GLU A 21 5.61 5.22 -4.71
N ILE A 22 4.71 5.11 -3.74
CA ILE A 22 3.65 4.09 -3.72
C ILE A 22 2.79 4.21 -4.98
N ALA A 23 2.36 5.43 -5.34
CA ALA A 23 1.56 5.68 -6.53
C ALA A 23 2.30 5.21 -7.81
N ARG A 24 3.57 5.59 -7.95
CA ARG A 24 4.41 5.22 -9.07
C ARG A 24 4.63 3.71 -9.17
N GLN A 25 4.98 3.06 -8.06
CA GLN A 25 5.29 1.63 -8.04
C GLN A 25 4.05 0.74 -8.19
N ALA A 26 2.90 1.17 -7.65
CA ALA A 26 1.63 0.48 -7.84
C ALA A 26 0.95 0.82 -9.18
N ASN A 27 1.53 1.73 -9.98
CA ASN A 27 0.97 2.23 -11.23
C ASN A 27 -0.48 2.74 -11.06
N VAL A 28 -0.65 3.65 -10.10
CA VAL A 28 -1.92 4.31 -9.79
C VAL A 28 -1.70 5.82 -9.67
N SER A 29 -2.77 6.60 -9.84
CA SER A 29 -2.68 8.05 -9.69
C SER A 29 -2.50 8.45 -8.21
N PRO A 30 -1.78 9.56 -7.92
CA PRO A 30 -1.68 10.11 -6.56
C PRO A 30 -3.05 10.39 -5.92
N THR A 31 -4.02 10.81 -6.72
CA THR A 31 -5.42 11.02 -6.29
C THR A 31 -6.05 9.73 -5.74
N THR A 32 -5.73 8.58 -6.32
CA THR A 32 -6.23 7.28 -5.85
C THR A 32 -5.63 6.91 -4.50
N ILE A 33 -4.33 7.17 -4.31
CA ILE A 33 -3.65 7.00 -3.01
C ILE A 33 -4.28 7.90 -1.95
N TRP A 34 -4.54 9.18 -2.26
CA TRP A 34 -5.23 10.07 -1.33
C TRP A 34 -6.63 9.57 -0.97
N ARG A 35 -7.41 9.15 -1.97
CA ARG A 35 -8.77 8.64 -1.73
C ARG A 35 -8.77 7.41 -0.81
N MET A 36 -7.92 6.42 -1.09
CA MET A 36 -7.80 5.21 -0.25
C MET A 36 -7.29 5.51 1.16
N ALA A 37 -6.32 6.41 1.30
CA ALA A 37 -5.81 6.81 2.61
C ALA A 37 -6.89 7.51 3.48
N ASN A 38 -7.88 8.14 2.85
CA ASN A 38 -9.01 8.78 3.51
C ASN A 38 -10.27 7.88 3.57
N GLY A 39 -10.18 6.61 3.17
CA GLY A 39 -11.32 5.67 3.16
C GLY A 39 -12.38 5.96 2.08
N VAL A 40 -12.06 6.79 1.09
CA VAL A 40 -12.93 7.12 -0.04
C VAL A 40 -12.82 6.03 -1.10
N ASN A 41 -13.53 4.93 -0.88
CA ASN A 41 -13.52 3.76 -1.75
C ASN A 41 -14.79 3.67 -2.60
N ASN A 42 -14.63 3.30 -3.87
CA ASN A 42 -15.72 3.07 -4.82
C ASN A 42 -15.45 1.76 -5.58
N ASP A 43 -16.46 1.16 -6.19
CA ASP A 43 -16.34 -0.12 -6.91
C ASP A 43 -15.22 -0.13 -7.98
N HIS A 44 -15.04 0.99 -8.67
CA HIS A 44 -13.95 1.21 -9.63
C HIS A 44 -12.52 1.14 -9.04
N MET A 45 -12.37 1.07 -7.71
CA MET A 45 -11.07 1.02 -7.04
C MET A 45 -10.53 -0.39 -6.81
N ALA A 46 -11.27 -1.44 -7.15
CA ALA A 46 -10.82 -2.83 -6.99
C ALA A 46 -9.47 -3.12 -7.70
N GLY A 47 -9.28 -2.58 -8.90
CA GLY A 47 -8.03 -2.71 -9.67
C GLY A 47 -6.85 -2.01 -8.98
N PRO A 48 -6.92 -0.69 -8.73
CA PRO A 48 -5.91 0.04 -7.98
C PRO A 48 -5.60 -0.57 -6.60
N ALA A 49 -6.63 -1.01 -5.87
CA ALA A 49 -6.49 -1.67 -4.58
C ALA A 49 -5.65 -2.94 -4.68
N SER A 50 -5.93 -3.79 -5.68
CA SER A 50 -5.18 -5.02 -5.91
C SER A 50 -3.71 -4.76 -6.24
N ARG A 51 -3.39 -3.66 -6.94
CA ARG A 51 -1.99 -3.29 -7.24
C ARG A 51 -1.24 -2.82 -5.99
N ILE A 52 -1.90 -2.03 -5.14
CA ILE A 52 -1.33 -1.57 -3.88
C ILE A 52 -1.14 -2.74 -2.90
N ALA A 53 -2.10 -3.67 -2.83
CA ALA A 53 -1.97 -4.89 -2.03
C ALA A 53 -0.76 -5.73 -2.47
N ARG A 54 -0.59 -5.98 -3.78
CA ARG A 54 0.59 -6.67 -4.31
C ARG A 54 1.89 -5.94 -4.01
N LEU A 55 1.90 -4.61 -4.10
CA LEU A 55 3.07 -3.81 -3.75
C LEU A 55 3.40 -3.97 -2.25
N HIS A 56 2.39 -3.92 -1.39
CA HIS A 56 2.54 -4.14 0.04
C HIS A 56 3.11 -5.53 0.33
N GLU A 57 2.57 -6.59 -0.26
CA GLU A 57 3.12 -7.95 -0.12
C GLU A 57 4.59 -8.03 -0.58
N ARG A 58 4.92 -7.39 -1.71
CA ARG A 58 6.29 -7.38 -2.24
C ARG A 58 7.27 -6.63 -1.33
N VAL A 59 6.86 -5.50 -0.77
CA VAL A 59 7.73 -4.64 0.04
C VAL A 59 7.79 -5.13 1.48
N VAL A 60 6.64 -5.29 2.11
CA VAL A 60 6.51 -5.67 3.54
C VAL A 60 6.73 -7.17 3.73
N GLY A 61 6.27 -8.03 2.81
CA GLY A 61 6.56 -9.46 2.88
C GLY A 61 8.03 -9.80 2.62
N CYS A 62 8.72 -9.02 1.78
CA CYS A 62 10.18 -9.12 1.60
C CYS A 62 10.95 -8.57 2.81
N ASP A 63 10.44 -7.53 3.47
CA ASP A 63 11.05 -7.01 4.71
C ASP A 63 10.91 -8.02 5.87
N ALA A 64 9.74 -8.65 6.03
CA ALA A 64 9.50 -9.69 7.03
C ALA A 64 10.43 -10.90 6.89
N THR A 65 10.84 -11.25 5.67
CA THR A 65 11.80 -12.34 5.41
C THR A 65 13.25 -11.94 5.67
N LYS A 66 13.58 -10.64 5.65
CA LYS A 66 14.92 -10.14 6.02
C LYS A 66 15.07 -9.87 7.52
N LYS A 67 13.99 -9.56 8.22
CA LYS A 67 13.98 -9.33 9.68
C LYS A 67 13.94 -10.61 10.52
N GLY A 68 13.78 -11.79 9.90
CA GLY A 68 13.67 -13.09 10.57
C GLY A 68 14.96 -13.92 10.65
N VAL A 69 16.09 -13.41 10.16
CA VAL A 69 17.43 -14.02 10.29
C VAL A 69 18.29 -13.06 11.11
N GLU A 70 17.97 -12.90 12.39
CA GLU A 70 18.80 -12.22 13.39
C GLU A 70 18.11 -12.37 14.76
N SER A 71 18.12 -13.58 15.33
CA SER A 71 17.96 -13.87 16.77
C SER A 71 18.33 -15.32 17.05
#